data_AF-A0AAV1ACF5-F1
#
_entry.id   AF-A0AAV1ACF5-F1
#
_cell.length_a   1.000
_cell.length_b   1.000
_cell.length_c   1.000
_cell.angle_alpha   90.00
_cell.angle_beta   90.00
_cell.angle_gamma   90.00
#
_symmetry.space_group_name_H-M   'P 1'
#
loop_
_entity.id
_entity.type
_entity.pdbx_description
1 polymer ?
#
loop_
_entity_poly.entity_id
_entity_poly.type
_entity_poly.pdbx_seq_one_letter_code
_entity_poly.pdbx_strand_id
1 'polypeptide(L)'
;MGNEYSDATHELVKFFRKSNQDLDIVHRLLENEFQRLYPDNANPMKLASRIRKVQEDVSSLKEKYPELLAAKQDLIDKAQRLLVENINLLKRMKSSVGIPFTYEDEEAFANFKQVIDEWTEQTRSKIGNEPHDSNSSDLNKLLFSAIVQSD
;
A
#
# COMPACT_ATOMS: atom_id res chain seq x y z
N MET A 1 -4.31 62.18 38.75
CA MET A 1 -3.16 61.62 38.00
C MET A 1 -2.72 60.22 38.42
N GLY A 2 -2.21 59.97 39.64
CA GLY A 2 -1.74 58.61 40.01
C GLY A 2 -2.84 57.53 40.19
N ASN A 3 -4.03 57.95 40.61
CA ASN A 3 -5.16 57.03 40.88
C ASN A 3 -5.89 56.60 39.60
N GLU A 4 -6.06 57.53 38.64
CA GLU A 4 -6.74 57.28 37.35
C GLU A 4 -5.92 56.36 36.44
N TYR A 5 -4.59 56.45 36.49
CA TYR A 5 -3.72 55.56 35.73
C TYR A 5 -3.81 54.10 36.25
N SER A 6 -3.84 53.92 37.57
CA SER A 6 -4.04 52.61 38.18
C SER A 6 -5.41 52.02 37.82
N ASP A 7 -6.46 52.84 37.78
CA ASP A 7 -7.81 52.41 37.43
C ASP A 7 -7.92 52.00 35.96
N ALA A 8 -7.37 52.80 35.04
CA ALA A 8 -7.30 52.46 33.61
C ALA A 8 -6.51 51.18 33.35
N THR A 9 -5.40 50.95 34.07
CA THR A 9 -4.65 49.68 33.97
C THR A 9 -5.43 48.49 34.53
N HIS A 10 -6.22 48.69 35.59
CA HIS A 10 -7.07 47.65 36.15
C HIS A 10 -8.21 47.26 35.20
N GLU A 11 -8.85 48.24 34.56
CA GLU A 11 -9.86 48.01 33.53
C GLU A 11 -9.28 47.25 32.32
N LEU A 12 -8.07 47.61 31.90
CA LEU A 12 -7.38 46.91 30.80
C LEU A 12 -7.11 45.43 31.16
N VAL A 13 -6.64 45.15 32.37
CA VAL A 13 -6.42 43.78 32.85
C VAL A 13 -7.74 43.00 32.93
N LYS A 14 -8.83 43.65 33.37
CA LYS A 14 -10.17 43.05 33.40
C LYS A 14 -10.66 42.73 31.98
N PHE A 15 -10.42 43.62 31.01
CA PHE A 15 -10.76 43.41 29.62
C PHE A 15 -10.00 42.22 29.04
N PHE A 16 -8.68 42.16 29.19
CA PHE A 16 -7.89 41.02 28.70
C PHE A 16 -8.30 39.69 29.35
N ARG A 17 -8.61 39.70 30.65
CA ARG A 17 -9.12 38.51 31.34
C ARG A 17 -10.43 38.04 30.71
N LYS A 18 -11.35 38.97 30.44
CA LYS A 18 -12.62 38.66 29.79
C LYS A 18 -12.40 38.14 28.37
N SER A 19 -11.59 38.81 27.56
CA SER A 19 -11.27 38.34 26.20
C SER A 19 -10.64 36.96 26.18
N ASN A 20 -9.79 36.65 27.16
CA ASN A 20 -9.20 35.31 27.29
C ASN A 20 -10.26 34.26 27.65
N GLN A 21 -11.18 34.59 28.57
CA GLN A 21 -12.30 33.72 28.89
C GLN A 21 -13.23 33.50 27.69
N ASP A 22 -13.52 34.55 26.93
CA ASP A 22 -14.32 34.48 25.71
C ASP A 22 -13.63 33.60 24.66
N LEU A 23 -12.30 33.71 24.50
CA LEU A 23 -11.52 32.87 23.61
C LEU A 23 -11.52 31.39 24.03
N ASP A 24 -11.40 31.10 25.33
CA ASP A 24 -11.50 29.74 25.86
C ASP A 24 -12.87 29.12 25.59
N ILE A 25 -13.95 29.92 25.67
CA ILE A 25 -15.30 29.46 25.34
C ILE A 25 -15.39 29.12 23.85
N VAL A 26 -14.92 30.01 22.97
CA VAL A 26 -14.92 29.78 21.52
C VAL A 26 -14.12 28.53 21.18
N HIS A 27 -12.93 28.34 21.77
CA HIS A 27 -12.10 27.16 21.56
C HIS A 27 -12.83 25.87 21.93
N ARG A 28 -13.47 25.81 23.11
CA ARG A 28 -14.24 24.63 23.54
C ARG A 28 -15.43 24.34 22.62
N LEU A 29 -16.13 25.36 22.16
CA LEU A 29 -17.26 25.20 21.25
C LEU A 29 -16.82 24.64 19.89
N LEU A 30 -15.72 25.17 19.34
CA LEU A 30 -15.14 24.69 18.09
C LEU A 30 -14.65 23.24 18.22
N GLU A 31 -14.00 22.88 19.33
CA GLU A 31 -13.56 21.50 19.56
C GLU A 31 -14.74 20.54 19.64
N ASN A 32 -15.81 20.91 20.35
CA ASN A 32 -17.02 20.10 20.44
C ASN A 32 -17.72 19.95 19.08
N GLU A 33 -17.79 21.02 18.29
CA GLU A 33 -18.35 20.99 16.94
C GLU A 33 -17.49 20.11 16.02
N PHE A 34 -16.17 20.24 16.09
CA PHE A 34 -15.23 19.44 15.33
C PHE A 34 -15.38 17.94 15.64
N GLN A 35 -15.41 17.56 16.92
CA GLN A 35 -15.62 16.17 17.35
C GLN A 35 -16.98 15.62 16.91
N ARG A 36 -18.02 16.46 16.89
CA ARG A 36 -19.37 16.07 16.44
C ARG A 36 -19.45 15.88 14.93
N LEU A 37 -18.86 16.79 14.16
CA LEU A 37 -18.86 16.74 12.68
C LEU A 37 -17.93 15.65 12.16
N TYR A 38 -16.80 15.43 12.85
CA TYR A 38 -15.76 14.50 12.42
C TYR A 38 -15.52 13.42 13.48
N PRO A 39 -16.30 12.34 13.46
CA PRO A 39 -15.98 11.16 14.26
C PRO A 39 -14.60 10.62 13.90
N ASP A 40 -14.04 9.81 14.79
CA ASP A 40 -12.66 9.33 14.72
C ASP A 40 -12.22 8.70 13.39
N ASN A 41 -13.14 8.04 12.69
CA ASN A 41 -12.92 7.43 11.38
C ASN A 41 -12.93 8.43 10.22
N ALA A 42 -13.53 9.61 10.40
CA ALA A 42 -13.68 10.68 9.42
C ALA A 42 -12.87 11.94 9.77
N ASN A 43 -12.14 11.95 10.90
CA ASN A 43 -11.27 13.06 11.29
C ASN A 43 -10.20 13.33 10.21
N PRO A 44 -10.17 14.53 9.60
CA PRO A 44 -9.26 14.86 8.51
C PRO A 44 -7.78 14.66 8.86
N MET A 45 -7.38 14.95 10.09
CA MET A 45 -5.99 14.76 10.54
C MET A 45 -5.63 13.27 10.64
N LYS A 46 -6.54 12.46 11.18
CA LYS A 46 -6.36 11.00 11.25
C LYS A 46 -6.36 10.39 9.85
N LEU A 47 -7.25 10.83 8.96
CA LEU A 47 -7.27 10.41 7.56
C LEU A 47 -5.96 10.74 6.84
N ALA A 48 -5.45 11.97 6.97
CA ALA A 48 -4.18 12.36 6.39
C ALA A 48 -3.01 11.48 6.89
N SER A 49 -2.98 11.15 8.19
CA SER A 49 -1.95 10.23 8.72
C SER A 49 -2.08 8.81 8.17
N ARG A 50 -3.31 8.30 8.00
CA ARG A 50 -3.56 6.97 7.45
C ARG A 50 -3.19 6.90 5.98
N ILE A 51 -3.54 7.92 5.19
CA ILE A 51 -3.17 8.04 3.78
C ILE A 51 -1.65 8.04 3.63
N ARG A 52 -0.95 8.87 4.41
CA ARG A 52 0.51 8.92 4.40
C ARG A 52 1.14 7.57 4.75
N LYS A 53 0.63 6.88 5.79
CA LYS A 53 1.09 5.54 6.13
C LYS A 53 0.89 4.55 4.97
N VAL A 54 -0.29 4.56 4.34
CA VAL A 54 -0.56 3.69 3.18
C VAL A 54 0.38 4.00 2.02
N GLN A 55 0.69 5.27 1.76
CA GLN A 55 1.65 5.67 0.72
C GLN A 55 3.07 5.16 1.01
N GLU A 56 3.52 5.26 2.26
CA GLU A 56 4.80 4.72 2.72
C GLU A 56 4.84 3.20 2.57
N ASP A 57 3.81 2.50 3.05
CA ASP A 57 3.70 1.04 2.98
C ASP A 57 3.68 0.54 1.53
N VAL A 58 2.93 1.20 0.64
CA VAL A 58 2.86 0.86 -0.81
C VAL A 58 4.21 1.08 -1.48
N SER A 59 4.91 2.18 -1.15
CA SER A 59 6.24 2.47 -1.70
C SER A 59 7.25 1.39 -1.28
N SER A 60 7.30 1.07 0.02
CA SER A 60 8.15 0.00 0.55
C SER A 60 7.81 -1.37 -0.06
N LEU A 61 6.53 -1.65 -0.30
CA LEU A 61 6.11 -2.90 -0.96
C LEU A 61 6.56 -2.96 -2.42
N LYS A 62 6.45 -1.85 -3.16
CA LYS A 62 6.90 -1.74 -4.55
C LYS A 62 8.40 -1.97 -4.68
N GLU A 63 9.20 -1.54 -3.71
CA GLU A 63 10.65 -1.80 -3.68
C GLU A 63 11.00 -3.27 -3.44
N LYS A 64 10.22 -3.98 -2.62
CA LYS A 64 10.45 -5.41 -2.30
C LYS A 64 9.94 -6.37 -3.37
N TYR A 65 8.98 -5.95 -4.19
CA TYR A 65 8.37 -6.80 -5.21
C TYR A 65 9.37 -7.33 -6.27
N PRO A 66 10.28 -6.50 -6.82
CA PRO A 66 11.32 -6.97 -7.74
C PRO A 66 12.26 -8.02 -7.13
N GLU A 67 12.65 -7.86 -5.87
CA GLU A 67 13.51 -8.81 -5.16
C GLU A 67 12.82 -10.17 -5.02
N LEU A 68 11.56 -10.18 -4.62
CA LEU A 68 10.75 -11.39 -4.52
C LEU A 68 10.57 -12.07 -5.88
N LEU A 69 10.32 -11.30 -6.94
CA LEU A 69 10.23 -11.82 -8.31
C LEU A 69 11.55 -12.45 -8.76
N ALA A 70 12.68 -11.80 -8.49
CA ALA A 70 14.01 -12.32 -8.80
C ALA A 70 14.29 -13.63 -8.06
N ALA A 71 13.99 -13.70 -6.77
CA ALA A 71 14.15 -14.91 -5.97
C ALA A 71 13.28 -16.07 -6.49
N LYS A 72 12.04 -15.78 -6.92
CA LYS A 72 11.15 -16.77 -7.52
C LYS A 72 11.67 -17.27 -8.87
N GLN A 73 12.18 -16.36 -9.72
CA GLN A 73 12.76 -16.73 -11.01
C GLN A 73 13.98 -17.63 -10.83
N ASP A 74 14.90 -17.29 -9.91
CA ASP A 74 16.07 -18.12 -9.62
C ASP A 74 15.70 -19.53 -9.13
N LEU A 75 14.65 -19.65 -8.31
CA LEU A 75 14.13 -20.96 -7.90
C LEU A 75 13.60 -21.77 -9.07
N ILE A 76 12.88 -21.14 -9.99
CA ILE A 76 12.36 -21.79 -11.21
C ILE A 76 13.51 -22.25 -12.09
N ASP A 77 14.50 -21.40 -12.32
CA ASP A 77 15.68 -21.72 -13.12
C ASP A 77 16.49 -22.87 -12.51
N LYS A 78 16.57 -22.95 -11.18
CA LYS A 78 17.18 -24.08 -10.46
C LYS A 78 16.37 -25.37 -10.61
N ALA A 79 15.05 -25.32 -10.43
CA ALA A 79 14.18 -26.48 -10.59
C ALA A 79 14.22 -27.03 -12.02
N GLN A 80 14.21 -26.15 -13.02
CA GLN A 80 14.36 -26.53 -14.43
C GLN A 80 15.69 -27.23 -14.70
N ARG A 81 16.81 -26.66 -14.25
CA ARG A 81 18.13 -27.28 -14.41
C ARG A 81 18.18 -28.67 -13.79
N LEU A 82 17.74 -28.81 -12.54
CA LEU A 82 17.72 -30.10 -11.84
C LEU A 82 16.82 -31.13 -12.53
N LEU A 83 15.65 -30.73 -13.02
CA LEU A 83 14.75 -31.64 -13.75
C LEU A 83 15.38 -32.14 -15.04
N VAL A 84 15.98 -31.26 -15.84
CA VAL A 84 16.67 -31.65 -17.08
C VAL A 84 17.85 -32.57 -16.79
N GLU A 85 18.65 -32.29 -15.77
CA GLU A 85 19.76 -33.15 -15.33
C GLU A 85 19.27 -34.53 -14.90
N ASN A 86 18.22 -34.59 -14.07
CA ASN A 86 17.64 -35.84 -13.59
C ASN A 86 17.05 -36.68 -14.73
N ILE A 87 16.35 -36.05 -15.68
CA ILE A 87 15.82 -36.75 -16.86
C ILE A 87 16.95 -37.33 -17.70
N ASN A 88 18.01 -36.57 -17.95
CA ASN A 88 19.17 -37.04 -18.70
C ASN A 88 19.87 -38.21 -17.99
N LEU A 89 19.94 -38.19 -16.66
CA LEU A 89 20.43 -39.31 -15.87
C LEU A 89 19.53 -40.54 -16.00
N LEU A 90 18.22 -40.39 -15.83
CA LEU A 90 17.25 -41.47 -15.96
C LEU A 90 17.27 -42.10 -17.36
N LYS A 91 17.36 -41.29 -18.41
CA LYS A 91 17.51 -41.77 -19.80
C LYS A 91 18.75 -42.65 -19.94
N ARG A 92 19.90 -42.18 -19.47
CA ARG A 92 21.16 -42.97 -19.50
C ARG A 92 21.05 -44.27 -18.70
N MET A 93 20.45 -44.23 -17.51
CA MET A 93 20.25 -45.41 -16.67
C MET A 93 19.33 -46.43 -17.36
N LYS A 94 18.17 -46.00 -17.88
CA LYS A 94 17.24 -46.87 -18.61
C LYS A 94 17.91 -47.51 -19.84
N SER A 95 18.65 -46.73 -20.63
CA SER A 95 19.42 -47.26 -21.76
C SER A 95 20.48 -48.28 -21.33
N SER A 96 21.15 -48.08 -20.21
CA SER A 96 22.17 -49.02 -19.69
C SER A 96 21.60 -50.36 -19.25
N VAL A 97 20.32 -50.41 -18.87
CA VAL A 97 19.60 -51.64 -18.45
C VAL A 97 18.78 -52.22 -19.61
N GLY A 98 18.79 -51.59 -20.79
CA GLY A 98 18.02 -52.02 -21.96
C GLY A 98 16.52 -51.73 -21.87
N ILE A 99 16.10 -50.83 -21.00
CA ILE A 99 14.70 -50.42 -20.82
C ILE A 99 14.42 -49.21 -21.72
N PRO A 100 13.37 -49.23 -22.56
CA PRO A 100 12.97 -48.07 -23.35
C PRO A 100 12.50 -46.89 -22.49
N PHE A 101 12.74 -45.66 -22.94
CA PHE A 101 12.12 -44.47 -22.35
C PHE A 101 10.64 -44.42 -22.77
N THR A 102 9.73 -44.19 -21.82
CA THR A 102 8.27 -44.29 -22.04
C THR A 102 7.66 -42.95 -22.43
N TYR A 103 6.55 -43.00 -23.18
CA TYR A 103 5.79 -41.80 -23.61
C TYR A 103 5.27 -40.97 -22.42
N GLU A 104 4.84 -41.61 -21.32
CA GLU A 104 4.39 -40.93 -20.10
C GLU A 104 5.51 -40.07 -19.44
N ASP A 105 6.78 -40.46 -19.56
CA ASP A 105 7.90 -39.68 -19.02
C ASP A 105 8.14 -38.39 -19.85
N GLU A 106 7.81 -38.41 -21.14
CA GLU A 106 7.88 -37.23 -22.02
C GLU A 106 6.70 -36.29 -21.81
N GLU A 107 5.51 -36.84 -21.58
CA GLU A 107 4.28 -36.08 -21.31
C GLU A 107 4.37 -35.28 -20.01
N ALA A 108 4.85 -35.89 -18.91
CA ALA A 108 5.03 -35.21 -17.64
C ALA A 108 6.01 -34.01 -17.75
N PHE A 109 7.07 -34.15 -18.56
CA PHE A 109 8.02 -33.06 -18.81
C PHE A 109 7.42 -31.95 -19.67
N ALA A 110 6.65 -32.30 -20.70
CA ALA A 110 5.95 -31.33 -21.53
C ALA A 110 4.95 -30.49 -20.72
N ASN A 111 4.19 -31.13 -19.83
CA ASN A 111 3.26 -30.47 -18.92
C ASN A 111 3.98 -29.49 -17.97
N PHE A 112 5.12 -29.90 -17.39
CA PHE A 112 5.92 -29.00 -16.54
C PHE A 112 6.41 -27.77 -17.33
N LYS A 113 6.92 -27.98 -18.55
CA LYS A 113 7.41 -26.89 -19.39
C LYS A 113 6.30 -25.89 -19.74
N GLN A 114 5.11 -26.38 -20.08
CA GLN A 114 3.94 -25.54 -20.36
C GLN A 114 3.58 -24.64 -19.16
N VAL A 115 3.58 -25.18 -17.95
CA VAL A 115 3.30 -24.41 -16.72
C VAL A 115 4.33 -23.28 -16.51
N ILE A 116 5.60 -23.53 -16.81
CA ILE A 116 6.63 -22.49 -16.69
C ILE A 116 6.48 -21.43 -17.77
N ASP A 117 6.18 -21.82 -19.01
CA ASP A 117 5.97 -20.89 -20.12
C ASP A 117 4.77 -19.97 -19.84
N GLU A 118 3.65 -20.52 -19.35
CA GLU A 118 2.48 -19.75 -18.92
C GLU A 118 2.84 -18.76 -17.80
N TRP A 119 3.57 -19.21 -16.78
CA TRP A 119 3.99 -18.34 -15.68
C TRP A 119 4.92 -17.22 -16.15
N THR A 120 5.81 -17.50 -17.10
CA THR A 120 6.75 -16.52 -17.68
C THR A 120 5.99 -15.45 -18.48
N GLU A 121 4.96 -15.86 -19.22
CA GLU A 121 4.09 -14.96 -20.00
C GLU A 121 3.28 -14.02 -19.08
N GLN A 122 2.67 -14.57 -18.02
CA GLN A 122 1.95 -13.78 -17.03
C GLN A 122 2.85 -12.73 -16.35
N THR A 123 4.09 -13.10 -16.04
CA THR A 123 5.04 -12.20 -15.37
C THR A 123 5.49 -11.06 -16.31
N ARG A 124 5.70 -11.35 -17.60
CA ARG A 124 6.03 -10.32 -18.62
C ARG A 124 4.87 -9.39 -18.92
N SER A 125 3.64 -9.91 -19.05
CA SER A 125 2.43 -9.13 -19.30
C SER A 125 2.15 -8.12 -18.19
N LYS A 126 2.47 -8.48 -16.94
CA LYS A 126 2.24 -7.63 -15.76
C LYS A 126 3.28 -6.52 -15.59
N ILE A 127 4.49 -6.72 -16.10
CA ILE A 127 5.58 -5.71 -16.09
C ILE A 127 5.43 -4.70 -17.25
N GLY A 128 4.83 -5.10 -18.37
CA GLY A 128 4.69 -4.27 -19.58
C GLY A 128 3.51 -3.30 -19.61
N ASN A 129 2.55 -3.38 -18.66
CA ASN A 129 1.27 -2.66 -18.71
C ASN A 129 1.07 -1.57 -17.64
N GLU A 130 2.14 -0.94 -17.13
CA GLU A 130 2.01 0.27 -16.32
C GLU A 130 2.24 1.55 -17.17
N PRO A 131 1.21 2.15 -17.80
CA PRO A 131 1.20 3.59 -17.92
C PRO A 131 1.04 4.14 -16.50
N HIS A 132 2.10 4.73 -16.01
CA HIS A 132 2.22 5.44 -14.75
C HIS A 132 1.30 6.68 -14.75
N ASP A 133 -0.02 6.49 -14.77
CA ASP A 133 -0.99 7.58 -14.83
C ASP A 133 -2.34 7.18 -14.20
N SER A 134 -2.29 6.64 -12.97
CA SER A 134 -3.49 6.51 -12.15
C SER A 134 -3.69 7.77 -11.32
N ASN A 135 -4.28 8.78 -11.98
CA ASN A 135 -5.23 9.75 -11.45
C ASN A 135 -5.18 10.00 -9.92
N SER A 136 -4.20 10.78 -9.46
CA SER A 136 -4.27 11.50 -8.17
C SER A 136 -5.57 12.34 -8.05
N SER A 137 -6.13 12.76 -9.20
CA SER A 137 -7.42 13.45 -9.32
C SER A 137 -8.63 12.60 -8.91
N ASP A 138 -8.59 11.28 -9.10
CA ASP A 138 -9.75 10.42 -8.82
C ASP A 138 -9.89 10.10 -7.33
N LEU A 139 -8.79 10.01 -6.58
CA LEU A 139 -8.83 9.68 -5.15
C LEU A 139 -9.49 10.81 -4.34
N ASN A 140 -9.18 12.07 -4.66
CA ASN A 140 -9.87 13.21 -4.07
C ASN A 140 -11.36 13.24 -4.47
N LYS A 141 -11.70 13.01 -5.74
CA LYS A 141 -13.11 12.92 -6.16
C LYS A 141 -13.88 11.82 -5.44
N LEU A 142 -13.26 10.67 -5.22
CA LEU A 142 -13.86 9.52 -4.54
C LEU A 142 -14.04 9.78 -3.03
N LEU A 143 -13.07 10.44 -2.39
CA LEU A 143 -13.16 10.84 -0.99
C LEU A 143 -14.24 11.91 -0.74
N PHE A 144 -14.40 12.88 -1.65
CA PHE A 144 -15.39 13.95 -1.50
C PHE A 144 -16.80 13.57 -1.98
N SER A 145 -16.95 12.58 -2.87
CA SER A 145 -18.27 12.09 -3.28
C SER A 145 -18.93 11.19 -2.23
N ALA A 146 -18.16 10.47 -1.41
CA ALA A 146 -18.68 9.66 -0.31
C ALA A 146 -19.19 10.50 0.89
N ILE A 147 -18.79 11.76 1.00
CA ILE A 147 -19.12 12.64 2.14
C ILE A 147 -20.48 13.36 1.92
N VAL A 148 -21.01 13.41 0.69
CA VAL A 148 -22.22 14.20 0.36
C VAL A 148 -23.53 13.39 0.38
N GLN A 149 -23.50 12.10 0.73
CA GLN A 149 -24.72 11.33 0.98
C GLN A 149 -25.00 11.20 2.47
N SER A 150 -25.50 12.28 3.06
CA SER A 150 -26.23 12.25 4.32
C SER A 150 -27.28 13.35 4.27
N ASP A 151 -28.53 12.91 4.04
CA ASP A 151 -29.85 13.58 4.11
C ASP A 151 -30.00 15.06 3.71
#